data_AF-A0A3M1P8Q2-F1
#
_entry.id   AF-A0A3M1P8Q2-F1
#
_cell.length_a   1.000
_cell.length_b   1.000
_cell.length_c   1.000
_cell.angle_alpha   90.00
_cell.angle_beta   90.00
_cell.angle_gamma   90.00
#
_symmetry.space_group_name_H-M   'P 1'
#
loop_
_entity.id
_entity.type
_entity.pdbx_description
1 polymer ?
#
loop_
_entity_poly.entity_id
_entity_poly.type
_entity_poly.pdbx_seq_one_letter_code
_entity_poly.pdbx_strand_id
1 'polypeptide(L)'
;PATFVDWGQPLFLGAASAAGTAEDHAVVSLDQVRFWTRARTDRQVREAMHHPLTGAEPGLVAYWLFDEGTGSTAADLVGGHDGTFVGGDGWTPATMPFGPGVFAQETEANGLIDFAGTGLSADYLAHSGSVVGVDRIDRTPENPPGGTAIEVFEGAHWLLTRYTGGPFSADLTFSTTGLTADDAAAPGRIKLFRRDGNSDGTWTLSASAAAVDEAAGTVTFAGVSKSGQYVLARGEEAPAVAGTALDFDGTDDFVRAPGLVLPNTFTIEMWINPQSGTDGRAFIAKDTGDNGSGYGSEDLFNIGFYDGSLRVFLRNKKLLAGPRVTGQQHLAVVVQQTGTSSLVTVYRNGVQIAQGTLAAVLDDDGSGPDWTFGQNWVFQALAKAQADPPAGDFFDGTLDEVRIWTTAR
;
A
#
# COMPACT_ATOMS: atom_id res chain seq x y z
N PRO A 1 32.06 45.92 19.62
CA PRO A 1 31.08 44.86 19.98
C PRO A 1 30.05 45.42 20.96
N ALA A 2 28.78 45.48 20.56
CA ALA A 2 27.72 45.80 21.51
C ALA A 2 27.68 44.66 22.53
N THR A 3 28.04 44.94 23.78
CA THR A 3 27.82 44.03 24.90
C THR A 3 26.32 43.90 25.08
N PHE A 4 25.79 42.68 24.98
CA PHE A 4 24.43 42.38 25.38
C PHE A 4 24.30 42.73 26.86
N VAL A 5 23.53 43.77 27.18
CA VAL A 5 23.22 44.11 28.56
C VAL A 5 22.00 43.28 28.94
N ASP A 6 22.19 42.34 29.85
CA ASP A 6 21.08 41.65 30.50
C ASP A 6 20.42 42.61 31.48
N TRP A 7 19.16 42.96 31.22
CA TRP A 7 18.36 43.86 32.05
C TRP A 7 17.65 43.12 33.20
N GLY A 8 17.97 41.84 33.42
CA GLY A 8 17.39 41.01 34.46
C GLY A 8 15.92 40.68 34.23
N GLN A 9 15.45 40.77 32.99
CA GLN A 9 14.10 40.39 32.60
C GLN A 9 14.07 38.92 32.17
N PRO A 10 12.98 38.18 32.47
CA PRO A 10 12.82 36.82 31.96
C PRO A 10 12.84 36.79 30.42
N LEU A 11 13.41 35.73 29.86
CA LEU A 11 13.21 35.39 28.46
C LEU A 11 11.82 34.78 28.29
N PHE A 12 11.06 35.27 27.32
CA PHE A 12 9.76 34.72 26.95
C PHE A 12 9.86 34.05 25.58
N LEU A 13 9.23 32.88 25.45
CA LEU A 13 9.02 32.20 24.17
C LEU A 13 7.53 32.28 23.83
N GLY A 14 7.19 32.83 22.66
CA GLY A 14 5.79 33.03 22.24
C GLY A 14 5.08 34.25 22.85
N ALA A 15 5.76 35.08 23.64
CA ALA A 15 5.24 36.35 24.16
C ALA A 15 6.34 37.42 24.27
N ALA A 16 5.97 38.70 24.29
CA ALA A 16 6.90 39.82 24.46
C ALA A 16 7.08 40.25 25.94
N SER A 17 6.11 39.98 26.82
CA SER A 17 6.20 40.26 28.25
C SER A 17 5.17 39.47 29.08
N ALA A 18 5.38 39.37 30.39
CA ALA A 18 4.45 38.70 31.31
C ALA A 18 3.12 39.43 31.53
N ALA A 19 3.06 40.74 31.28
CA ALA A 19 1.88 41.59 31.48
C ALA A 19 1.25 42.04 30.15
N GLY A 20 1.58 41.34 29.06
CA GLY A 20 1.17 41.68 27.70
C GLY A 20 -0.33 41.51 27.47
N THR A 21 -0.84 42.23 26.47
CA THR A 21 -2.17 41.98 25.90
C THR A 21 -2.11 40.83 24.90
N ALA A 22 -3.25 40.41 24.34
CA ALA A 22 -3.26 39.38 23.29
C ALA A 22 -2.39 39.74 22.07
N GLU A 23 -2.13 41.03 21.81
CA GLU A 23 -1.25 41.50 20.73
C GLU A 23 0.24 41.23 21.01
N ASP A 24 0.62 40.98 22.26
CA ASP A 24 1.99 40.67 22.69
C ASP A 24 2.30 39.17 22.63
N HIS A 25 1.35 38.34 22.21
CA HIS A 25 1.47 36.89 22.12
C HIS A 25 1.50 36.43 20.66
N ALA A 26 2.42 35.52 20.34
CA ALA A 26 2.49 34.92 19.02
C ALA A 26 1.51 33.74 18.91
N VAL A 27 0.76 33.66 17.81
CA VAL A 27 -0.05 32.48 17.48
C VAL A 27 0.83 31.49 16.72
N VAL A 28 1.60 30.69 17.46
CA VAL A 28 2.56 29.73 16.92
C VAL A 28 2.58 28.46 17.77
N SER A 29 3.03 27.36 17.18
CA SER A 29 3.53 26.20 17.91
C SER A 29 5.06 26.22 17.82
N LEU A 30 5.74 25.89 18.92
CA LEU A 30 7.19 25.85 18.98
C LEU A 30 7.63 24.44 19.35
N ASP A 31 8.76 24.03 18.80
CA ASP A 31 9.41 22.75 19.04
C ASP A 31 10.93 22.96 18.96
N GLN A 32 11.71 22.16 19.69
CA GLN A 32 13.18 22.09 19.58
C GLN A 32 13.95 23.42 19.72
N VAL A 33 13.60 24.26 20.71
CA VAL A 33 14.26 25.57 20.91
C VAL A 33 15.66 25.40 21.50
N ARG A 34 16.67 26.04 20.88
CA ARG A 34 18.09 25.87 21.22
C ARG A 34 18.81 27.21 21.34
N PHE A 35 19.64 27.35 22.37
CA PHE A 35 20.49 28.53 22.58
C PHE A 35 21.97 28.15 22.53
N TRP A 36 22.75 28.93 21.80
CA TRP A 36 24.18 28.67 21.59
C TRP A 36 25.04 29.88 21.97
N THR A 37 26.23 29.63 22.52
CA THR A 37 27.24 30.66 22.80
C THR A 37 28.11 31.02 21.58
N ARG A 38 27.92 30.33 20.45
CA ARG A 38 28.73 30.48 19.25
C ARG A 38 27.88 30.64 18.00
N ALA A 39 28.41 31.38 17.03
CA ALA A 39 27.87 31.41 15.68
C ALA A 39 27.99 30.01 15.04
N ARG A 40 26.90 29.53 14.43
CA ARG A 40 26.82 28.25 13.72
C ARG A 40 27.01 28.49 12.22
N THR A 41 27.65 27.56 11.53
CA THR A 41 27.73 27.60 10.05
C THR A 41 26.45 27.08 9.42
N ASP A 42 26.19 27.42 8.15
CA ASP A 42 25.03 26.89 7.41
C ASP A 42 24.93 25.37 7.48
N ARG A 43 26.05 24.66 7.25
CA ARG A 43 26.12 23.19 7.34
C ARG A 43 25.70 22.71 8.74
N GLN A 44 26.24 23.32 9.78
CA GLN A 44 25.94 22.96 11.16
C GLN A 44 24.48 23.24 11.55
N VAL A 45 23.84 24.23 10.94
CA VAL A 45 22.41 24.48 11.14
C VAL A 45 21.58 23.40 10.44
N ARG A 46 21.89 23.13 9.17
CA ARG A 46 21.18 22.12 8.34
C ARG A 46 21.23 20.73 8.98
N GLU A 47 22.43 20.28 9.35
CA GLU A 47 22.67 18.97 9.98
C GLU A 47 21.91 18.76 11.29
N ALA A 48 21.65 19.84 12.04
CA ALA A 48 20.96 19.74 13.32
C ALA A 48 19.45 19.98 13.22
N MET A 49 18.93 20.50 12.10
CA MET A 49 17.57 21.05 12.03
C MET A 49 16.49 19.98 12.21
N HIS A 50 16.72 18.78 11.69
CA HIS A 50 15.75 17.68 11.69
C HIS A 50 16.06 16.55 12.68
N HIS A 51 17.14 16.71 13.47
CA HIS A 51 17.66 15.64 14.32
C HIS A 51 17.84 16.08 15.79
N PRO A 52 17.60 15.16 16.74
CA PRO A 52 17.84 15.42 18.15
C PRO A 52 19.32 15.60 18.44
N LEU A 53 19.60 16.53 19.35
CA LEU A 53 20.93 16.72 19.91
C LEU A 53 21.05 15.98 21.24
N THR A 54 22.29 15.65 21.61
CA THR A 54 22.58 14.92 22.86
C THR A 54 22.57 15.83 24.08
N GLY A 55 22.70 17.14 23.88
CA GLY A 55 22.91 18.13 24.95
C GLY A 55 24.39 18.35 25.29
N ALA A 56 25.30 17.50 24.80
CA ALA A 56 26.73 17.59 25.05
C ALA A 56 27.48 18.44 24.00
N GLU A 57 26.77 19.04 23.05
CA GLU A 57 27.38 19.78 21.96
C GLU A 57 28.11 21.03 22.48
N PRO A 58 29.38 21.26 22.09
CA PRO A 58 30.12 22.41 22.58
C PRO A 58 29.38 23.73 22.31
N GLY A 59 29.20 24.53 23.36
CA GLY A 59 28.54 25.82 23.29
C GLY A 59 27.02 25.78 23.15
N LEU A 60 26.37 24.63 23.27
CA LEU A 60 24.92 24.55 23.52
C LEU A 60 24.69 24.91 25.00
N VAL A 61 23.77 25.85 25.25
CA VAL A 61 23.50 26.40 26.59
C VAL A 61 22.21 25.85 27.16
N ALA A 62 21.18 25.82 26.33
CA ALA A 62 19.85 25.36 26.68
C ALA A 62 19.21 24.70 25.45
N TYR A 63 18.43 23.66 25.70
CA TYR A 63 17.72 22.91 24.69
C TYR A 63 16.39 22.38 25.24
N TRP A 64 15.30 22.97 24.78
CA TRP A 64 13.96 22.52 25.10
C TRP A 64 13.42 21.69 23.95
N LEU A 65 13.18 20.42 24.23
CA LEU A 65 12.55 19.49 23.29
C LEU A 65 11.05 19.74 23.14
N PHE A 66 10.38 20.24 24.19
CA PHE A 66 8.92 20.37 24.23
C PHE A 66 8.17 19.05 23.98
N ASP A 67 8.71 17.95 24.52
CA ASP A 67 8.18 16.59 24.41
C ASP A 67 7.48 16.09 25.70
N GLU A 68 7.28 16.96 26.70
CA GLU A 68 6.65 16.59 27.98
C GLU A 68 5.16 16.22 27.83
N GLY A 69 4.50 16.80 26.82
CA GLY A 69 3.14 16.48 26.40
C GLY A 69 2.02 16.85 27.39
N THR A 70 2.35 17.20 28.64
CA THR A 70 1.40 17.61 29.69
C THR A 70 2.06 18.51 30.73
N GLY A 71 1.22 19.18 31.54
CA GLY A 71 1.69 20.02 32.64
C GLY A 71 2.23 21.37 32.17
N SER A 72 2.90 22.08 33.09
CA SER A 72 3.37 23.45 32.88
C SER A 72 4.89 23.57 32.82
N THR A 73 5.64 22.48 32.87
CA THR A 73 7.11 22.52 32.83
C THR A 73 7.59 22.19 31.43
N ALA A 74 8.47 23.01 30.88
CA ALA A 74 9.24 22.71 29.69
C ALA A 74 10.70 22.48 30.11
N ALA A 75 11.16 21.24 30.09
CA ALA A 75 12.47 20.88 30.62
C ALA A 75 13.60 21.34 29.68
N ASP A 76 14.65 21.90 30.26
CA ASP A 76 15.90 22.16 29.54
C ASP A 76 16.82 20.94 29.68
N LEU A 77 17.14 20.30 28.56
CA LEU A 77 17.99 19.11 28.52
C LEU A 77 19.44 19.39 28.96
N VAL A 78 19.89 20.65 28.94
CA VAL A 78 21.32 21.00 29.05
C VAL A 78 21.65 21.78 30.31
N GLY A 79 21.10 22.99 30.46
CA GLY A 79 21.53 23.97 31.45
C GLY A 79 20.71 23.96 32.74
N GLY A 80 19.64 23.16 32.80
CA GLY A 80 18.68 23.20 33.91
C GLY A 80 17.86 24.50 33.92
N HIS A 81 17.74 25.17 32.78
CA HIS A 81 16.92 26.36 32.60
C HIS A 81 15.45 25.99 32.30
N ASP A 82 14.83 25.19 33.16
CA ASP A 82 13.46 24.73 32.92
C ASP A 82 12.50 25.92 32.76
N GLY A 83 11.76 25.92 31.65
CA GLY A 83 10.71 26.87 31.35
C GLY A 83 9.44 26.54 32.11
N THR A 84 8.64 27.56 32.38
CA THR A 84 7.27 27.39 32.88
C THR A 84 6.29 27.87 31.80
N PHE A 85 5.47 26.96 31.30
CA PHE A 85 4.34 27.28 30.43
C PHE A 85 3.20 27.89 31.27
N VAL A 86 2.80 29.11 30.92
CA VAL A 86 1.82 29.90 31.68
C VAL A 86 0.53 30.05 30.85
N GLY A 87 -0.62 29.72 31.45
CA GLY A 87 -1.93 29.94 30.83
C GLY A 87 -2.69 28.69 30.39
N GLY A 88 -2.19 27.47 30.62
CA GLY A 88 -2.93 26.23 30.36
C GLY A 88 -2.04 25.01 30.11
N ASP A 89 -2.57 24.01 29.41
CA ASP A 89 -1.93 22.77 28.94
C ASP A 89 -1.82 22.78 27.40
N GLY A 90 -1.03 23.72 26.86
CA GLY A 90 -0.94 24.02 25.42
C GLY A 90 -0.14 23.03 24.57
N TRP A 91 -0.07 21.77 24.97
CA TRP A 91 0.67 20.74 24.26
C TRP A 91 -0.13 20.26 23.05
N THR A 92 0.50 20.23 21.88
CA THR A 92 -0.07 19.71 20.63
C THR A 92 0.92 18.73 20.00
N PRO A 93 0.45 17.69 19.30
CA PRO A 93 1.33 16.82 18.54
C PRO A 93 2.16 17.62 17.53
N ALA A 94 3.47 17.37 17.51
CA ALA A 94 4.39 17.97 16.54
C ALA A 94 4.22 17.31 15.17
N THR A 95 4.07 18.11 14.11
CA THR A 95 3.93 17.63 12.72
C THR A 95 5.19 17.83 11.87
N MET A 96 6.24 18.39 12.48
CA MET A 96 7.51 18.68 11.83
C MET A 96 8.27 17.37 11.51
N PRO A 97 8.99 17.30 10.38
CA PRO A 97 9.84 16.15 10.05
C PRO A 97 11.07 16.19 10.98
N PHE A 98 10.94 15.62 12.17
CA PHE A 98 11.98 15.60 13.19
C PHE A 98 12.10 14.21 13.83
N GLY A 99 13.33 13.74 14.00
CA GLY A 99 13.59 12.46 14.65
C GLY A 99 15.03 11.99 14.51
N PRO A 100 15.36 10.82 15.11
CA PRO A 100 16.64 10.18 14.90
C PRO A 100 16.86 9.91 13.42
N GLY A 101 18.13 9.96 12.99
CA GLY A 101 18.45 9.75 11.60
C GLY A 101 19.82 10.28 11.20
N VAL A 102 19.99 10.52 9.91
CA VAL A 102 21.26 10.91 9.30
C VAL A 102 21.05 12.06 8.32
N PHE A 103 21.93 13.05 8.41
CA PHE A 103 22.01 14.14 7.44
C PHE A 103 23.27 13.98 6.57
N ALA A 104 23.10 14.22 5.27
CA ALA A 104 24.21 14.43 4.35
C ALA A 104 23.93 15.64 3.46
N GLN A 105 24.97 16.34 3.02
CA GLN A 105 24.83 17.40 2.02
C GLN A 105 25.90 17.27 0.94
N GLU A 106 25.47 17.47 -0.30
CA GLU A 106 26.32 17.44 -1.48
C GLU A 106 25.96 18.59 -2.42
N THR A 107 26.78 18.81 -3.46
CA THR A 107 26.49 19.80 -4.50
C THR A 107 26.05 19.09 -5.76
N GLU A 108 24.96 19.54 -6.37
CA GLU A 108 24.47 18.96 -7.64
C GLU A 108 25.57 18.98 -8.70
N ALA A 109 25.85 17.82 -9.28
CA ALA A 109 26.81 17.64 -10.34
C ALA A 109 26.37 16.49 -11.27
N ASN A 110 27.00 16.40 -12.43
CA ASN A 110 26.77 15.29 -13.35
C ASN A 110 27.27 13.97 -12.75
N GLY A 111 26.50 12.90 -12.97
CA GLY A 111 26.78 11.56 -12.47
C GLY A 111 26.14 11.30 -11.10
N LEU A 112 26.27 10.05 -10.65
CA LEU A 112 25.66 9.59 -9.42
C LEU A 112 26.31 10.24 -8.19
N ILE A 113 25.49 10.91 -7.38
CA ILE A 113 25.85 11.49 -6.09
C ILE A 113 25.21 10.65 -4.99
N ASP A 114 26.03 10.15 -4.07
CA ASP A 114 25.58 9.43 -2.87
C ASP A 114 25.48 10.38 -1.67
N PHE A 115 24.31 10.44 -1.04
CA PHE A 115 24.13 11.14 0.22
C PHE A 115 24.42 10.15 1.35
N ALA A 116 25.72 9.98 1.64
CA ALA A 116 26.24 8.92 2.48
C ALA A 116 25.46 8.72 3.79
N GLY A 117 25.06 7.49 4.06
CA GLY A 117 24.33 7.09 5.27
C GLY A 117 22.83 7.39 5.26
N THR A 118 22.33 8.20 4.33
CA THR A 118 20.89 8.45 4.19
C THR A 118 20.19 7.35 3.38
N GLY A 119 20.94 6.52 2.66
CA GLY A 119 20.39 5.54 1.72
C GLY A 119 19.75 6.18 0.48
N LEU A 120 19.95 7.48 0.24
CA LEU A 120 19.49 8.14 -0.99
C LEU A 120 20.70 8.51 -1.85
N SER A 121 20.60 8.21 -3.14
CA SER A 121 21.50 8.74 -4.17
C SER A 121 20.70 9.39 -5.30
N ALA A 122 21.32 10.32 -6.01
CA ALA A 122 20.70 11.08 -7.08
C ALA A 122 21.62 11.15 -8.31
N ASP A 123 21.08 10.86 -9.49
CA ASP A 123 21.72 11.16 -10.78
C ASP A 123 20.94 12.31 -11.45
N TYR A 124 21.56 13.48 -11.55
CA TYR A 124 20.86 14.70 -11.95
C TYR A 124 20.72 14.82 -13.47
N LEU A 125 19.48 14.92 -13.94
CA LEU A 125 19.11 15.16 -15.34
C LEU A 125 19.06 16.65 -15.69
N ALA A 126 18.72 17.50 -14.71
CA ALA A 126 18.72 18.95 -14.85
C ALA A 126 19.03 19.60 -13.50
N HIS A 127 20.05 20.45 -13.43
CA HIS A 127 20.49 21.07 -12.18
C HIS A 127 21.19 22.41 -12.41
N SER A 128 21.44 23.16 -11.34
CA SER A 128 22.16 24.44 -11.38
C SER A 128 23.35 24.50 -10.41
N GLY A 129 23.76 23.36 -9.85
CA GLY A 129 24.85 23.30 -8.89
C GLY A 129 24.42 23.76 -7.50
N SER A 130 23.15 23.54 -7.14
CA SER A 130 22.66 23.84 -5.79
C SER A 130 23.37 22.97 -4.75
N VAL A 131 23.50 23.49 -3.53
CA VAL A 131 23.77 22.59 -2.40
C VAL A 131 22.45 21.92 -2.04
N VAL A 132 22.49 20.61 -1.88
CA VAL A 132 21.35 19.79 -1.53
C VAL A 132 21.64 19.12 -0.19
N GLY A 133 20.71 19.24 0.75
CA GLY A 133 20.70 18.49 1.99
C GLY A 133 19.70 17.36 1.91
N VAL A 134 20.08 16.20 2.42
CA VAL A 134 19.20 15.05 2.62
C VAL A 134 19.21 14.71 4.10
N ASP A 135 18.04 14.79 4.71
CA ASP A 135 17.78 14.27 6.05
C ASP A 135 17.00 12.96 5.89
N ARG A 136 17.59 11.82 6.28
CA ARG A 136 16.83 10.58 6.51
C ARG A 136 16.38 10.58 7.95
N ILE A 137 15.09 10.37 8.19
CA ILE A 137 14.50 10.32 9.52
C ILE A 137 13.92 8.92 9.73
N ASP A 138 14.45 8.21 10.73
CA ASP A 138 14.13 6.82 11.06
C ASP A 138 12.85 6.73 11.92
N ARG A 139 11.78 7.36 11.42
CA ARG A 139 10.42 7.23 11.94
C ARG A 139 9.40 7.37 10.82
N THR A 140 8.26 6.69 10.95
CA THR A 140 7.11 6.93 10.08
C THR A 140 6.61 8.36 10.29
N PRO A 141 6.30 9.11 9.23
CA PRO A 141 5.65 10.43 9.38
C PRO A 141 4.34 10.32 10.15
N GLU A 142 3.99 11.34 10.94
CA GLU A 142 2.76 11.37 11.76
C GLU A 142 1.46 11.17 10.97
N ASN A 143 1.46 11.54 9.70
CA ASN A 143 0.36 11.32 8.78
C ASN A 143 0.92 10.65 7.53
N PRO A 144 1.20 9.33 7.54
CA PRO A 144 1.80 8.66 6.40
C PRO A 144 0.79 8.58 5.24
N PRO A 145 1.24 8.30 4.00
CA PRO A 145 0.32 8.05 2.88
C PRO A 145 -0.75 7.01 3.27
N GLY A 146 -2.03 7.38 3.16
CA GLY A 146 -3.15 6.59 3.68
C GLY A 146 -3.69 5.51 2.73
N GLY A 147 -4.13 4.39 3.30
CA GLY A 147 -4.77 3.25 2.63
C GLY A 147 -4.40 1.94 3.33
N THR A 148 -5.32 0.97 3.45
CA THR A 148 -5.06 -0.33 4.13
C THR A 148 -4.02 -1.20 3.43
N ALA A 149 -3.53 -0.78 2.26
CA ALA A 149 -2.62 -1.52 1.42
C ALA A 149 -1.34 -0.76 1.04
N ILE A 150 -0.99 0.27 1.83
CA ILE A 150 0.28 0.98 1.71
C ILE A 150 1.16 0.59 2.89
N GLU A 151 2.30 -0.04 2.60
CA GLU A 151 3.33 -0.40 3.57
C GLU A 151 4.52 0.54 3.41
N VAL A 152 4.79 1.38 4.41
CA VAL A 152 5.95 2.27 4.42
C VAL A 152 7.21 1.47 4.73
N PHE A 153 8.23 1.58 3.87
CA PHE A 153 9.49 0.88 4.09
C PHE A 153 10.26 1.47 5.27
N GLU A 154 10.80 0.57 6.10
CA GLU A 154 11.68 0.84 7.24
C GLU A 154 11.11 1.77 8.31
N GLY A 155 9.83 2.16 8.19
CA GLY A 155 9.28 3.26 8.97
C GLY A 155 10.17 4.49 8.89
N ALA A 156 10.60 4.88 7.68
CA ALA A 156 11.49 6.03 7.47
C ALA A 156 10.92 7.00 6.43
N HIS A 157 11.39 8.24 6.49
CA HIS A 157 11.11 9.25 5.47
C HIS A 157 12.32 10.15 5.25
N TRP A 158 12.34 10.84 4.10
CA TRP A 158 13.44 11.69 3.68
C TRP A 158 12.98 13.12 3.48
N LEU A 159 13.87 14.06 3.77
CA LEU A 159 13.76 15.46 3.40
C LEU A 159 14.87 15.80 2.41
N LEU A 160 14.52 16.00 1.14
CA LEU A 160 15.44 16.49 0.11
C LEU A 160 15.26 18.00 -0.01
N THR A 161 16.22 18.78 0.49
CA THR A 161 16.17 20.25 0.50
C THR A 161 17.21 20.83 -0.43
N ARG A 162 16.77 21.70 -1.36
CA ARG A 162 17.67 22.50 -2.21
C ARG A 162 17.79 23.90 -1.64
N TYR A 163 19.01 24.39 -1.44
CA TYR A 163 19.25 25.68 -0.80
C TYR A 163 19.33 26.86 -1.78
N THR A 164 19.32 26.60 -3.08
CA THR A 164 19.19 27.61 -4.13
C THR A 164 18.16 27.19 -5.18
N GLY A 165 17.54 28.18 -5.83
CA GLY A 165 16.59 27.93 -6.91
C GLY A 165 17.29 27.53 -8.23
N GLY A 166 16.49 27.12 -9.20
CA GLY A 166 16.97 26.67 -10.52
C GLY A 166 16.26 25.39 -10.96
N PRO A 167 16.54 24.89 -12.18
CA PRO A 167 16.00 23.62 -12.65
C PRO A 167 16.40 22.47 -11.71
N PHE A 168 15.50 21.49 -11.58
CA PHE A 168 15.75 20.25 -10.86
C PHE A 168 14.99 19.11 -11.54
N SER A 169 15.74 18.09 -11.92
CA SER A 169 15.23 16.77 -12.29
C SER A 169 16.34 15.77 -12.00
N ALA A 170 16.02 14.66 -11.34
CA ALA A 170 16.99 13.63 -11.02
C ALA A 170 16.33 12.25 -11.00
N ASP A 171 17.11 11.23 -11.35
CA ASP A 171 16.79 9.85 -11.01
C ASP A 171 17.21 9.63 -9.55
N LEU A 172 16.25 9.28 -8.69
CA LEU A 172 16.50 9.06 -7.27
C LEU A 172 16.54 7.57 -6.99
N THR A 173 17.61 7.10 -6.34
CA THR A 173 17.74 5.71 -5.92
C THR A 173 17.80 5.61 -4.41
N PHE A 174 16.86 4.85 -3.84
CA PHE A 174 16.76 4.58 -2.41
C PHE A 174 17.27 3.17 -2.11
N SER A 175 18.10 3.03 -1.08
CA SER A 175 18.47 1.75 -0.50
C SER A 175 17.51 1.42 0.63
N THR A 176 16.96 0.21 0.62
CA THR A 176 16.00 -0.28 1.61
C THR A 176 16.10 -1.79 1.79
N THR A 177 15.63 -2.27 2.92
CA THR A 177 15.40 -3.68 3.20
C THR A 177 13.95 -4.07 2.94
N GLY A 178 13.67 -5.39 2.90
CA GLY A 178 12.30 -5.91 2.77
C GLY A 178 11.73 -5.93 1.36
N LEU A 179 12.55 -5.68 0.33
CA LEU A 179 12.16 -5.91 -1.07
C LEU A 179 12.03 -7.41 -1.35
N THR A 180 11.19 -7.75 -2.33
CA THR A 180 10.89 -9.12 -2.74
C THR A 180 11.10 -9.33 -4.23
N ALA A 181 11.22 -10.59 -4.66
CA ALA A 181 11.29 -10.95 -6.08
C ALA A 181 10.09 -10.41 -6.88
N ASP A 182 8.90 -10.32 -6.26
CA ASP A 182 7.72 -9.74 -6.92
C ASP A 182 7.84 -8.22 -7.09
N ASP A 183 8.49 -7.51 -6.15
CA ASP A 183 8.77 -6.09 -6.31
C ASP A 183 9.75 -5.86 -7.46
N ALA A 184 10.74 -6.75 -7.63
CA ALA A 184 11.67 -6.71 -8.77
C ALA A 184 10.98 -7.06 -10.11
N ALA A 185 10.06 -8.03 -10.11
CA ALA A 185 9.29 -8.42 -11.28
C ALA A 185 8.24 -7.37 -11.68
N ALA A 186 7.73 -6.60 -10.71
CA ALA A 186 6.78 -5.51 -10.92
C ALA A 186 7.20 -4.24 -10.14
N PRO A 187 8.25 -3.51 -10.60
CA PRO A 187 8.78 -2.33 -9.91
C PRO A 187 7.72 -1.26 -9.62
N GLY A 188 6.71 -1.16 -10.49
CA GLY A 188 5.61 -0.22 -10.35
C GLY A 188 4.85 -0.35 -9.02
N ARG A 189 4.91 -1.50 -8.33
CA ARG A 189 4.35 -1.70 -6.98
C ARG A 189 4.99 -0.81 -5.91
N ILE A 190 6.27 -0.45 -6.09
CA ILE A 190 6.95 0.46 -5.17
C ILE A 190 6.66 1.89 -5.59
N LYS A 191 6.15 2.67 -4.65
CA LYS A 191 5.67 4.03 -4.83
C LYS A 191 6.54 5.00 -4.04
N LEU A 192 6.83 6.14 -4.67
CA LEU A 192 7.44 7.30 -4.02
C LEU A 192 6.35 8.33 -3.80
N PHE A 193 5.99 8.56 -2.53
CA PHE A 193 5.08 9.62 -2.15
C PHE A 193 5.84 10.89 -1.79
N ARG A 194 5.25 12.04 -2.08
CA ARG A 194 5.82 13.36 -1.85
C ARG A 194 4.82 14.34 -1.24
N ARG A 195 5.33 15.23 -0.40
CA ARG A 195 4.74 16.55 -0.07
C ARG A 195 5.82 17.64 -0.04
N ASP A 196 5.41 18.90 0.07
CA ASP A 196 6.37 20.02 0.15
C ASP A 196 7.15 19.98 1.47
N GLY A 197 8.40 20.46 1.46
CA GLY A 197 9.34 20.33 2.60
C GLY A 197 8.80 20.91 3.92
N ASN A 198 8.01 21.97 3.84
CA ASN A 198 7.39 22.66 4.98
C ASN A 198 5.90 22.30 5.20
N SER A 199 5.42 21.23 4.58
CA SER A 199 4.02 20.80 4.67
C SER A 199 3.85 19.65 5.66
N ASP A 200 2.77 19.69 6.43
CA ASP A 200 2.25 18.57 7.23
C ASP A 200 0.99 17.94 6.63
N GLY A 201 0.59 18.38 5.43
CA GLY A 201 -0.60 17.92 4.73
C GLY A 201 -0.45 16.55 4.05
N THR A 202 -1.41 16.27 3.18
CA THR A 202 -1.57 14.99 2.48
C THR A 202 -0.38 14.67 1.57
N TRP A 203 0.05 13.41 1.61
CA TRP A 203 1.01 12.85 0.67
C TRP A 203 0.40 12.59 -0.70
N THR A 204 1.13 12.95 -1.75
CA THR A 204 0.73 12.71 -3.15
C THR A 204 1.69 11.73 -3.81
N LEU A 205 1.20 10.89 -4.73
CA LEU A 205 2.08 10.03 -5.52
C LEU A 205 2.99 10.91 -6.38
N SER A 206 4.31 10.76 -6.20
CA SER A 206 5.32 11.43 -7.01
C SER A 206 5.68 10.57 -8.23
N ALA A 207 5.95 9.29 -8.00
CA ALA A 207 6.34 8.33 -9.04
C ALA A 207 6.11 6.89 -8.57
N SER A 208 5.92 5.98 -9.53
CA SER A 208 6.15 4.54 -9.33
C SER A 208 7.61 4.23 -9.66
N ALA A 209 8.20 3.19 -9.05
CA ALA A 209 9.59 2.85 -9.31
C ALA A 209 9.78 2.41 -10.76
N ALA A 210 10.87 2.88 -11.36
CA ALA A 210 11.31 2.50 -12.70
C ALA A 210 12.09 1.18 -12.66
N ALA A 211 12.80 0.91 -11.57
CA ALA A 211 13.53 -0.32 -11.34
C ALA A 211 13.59 -0.66 -9.84
N VAL A 212 13.60 -1.95 -9.55
CA VAL A 212 13.84 -2.52 -8.22
C VAL A 212 14.90 -3.61 -8.38
N ASP A 213 15.96 -3.53 -7.58
CA ASP A 213 16.98 -4.56 -7.46
C ASP A 213 16.89 -5.17 -6.06
N GLU A 214 16.24 -6.33 -5.95
CA GLU A 214 16.05 -7.05 -4.68
C GLU A 214 17.41 -7.44 -4.06
N ALA A 215 18.38 -7.87 -4.88
CA ALA A 215 19.66 -8.37 -4.39
C ALA A 215 20.55 -7.24 -3.86
N ALA A 216 20.52 -6.08 -4.53
CA ALA A 216 21.21 -4.87 -4.07
C ALA A 216 20.43 -4.12 -2.98
N GLY A 217 19.14 -4.40 -2.81
CA GLY A 217 18.28 -3.70 -1.88
C GLY A 217 17.99 -2.26 -2.32
N THR A 218 17.82 -2.02 -3.63
CA THR A 218 17.66 -0.65 -4.17
C THR A 218 16.42 -0.48 -5.03
N VAL A 219 15.89 0.75 -5.01
CA VAL A 219 14.72 1.18 -5.79
C VAL A 219 15.02 2.49 -6.48
N THR A 220 14.88 2.56 -7.81
CA THR A 220 15.15 3.76 -8.61
C THR A 220 13.86 4.36 -9.16
N PHE A 221 13.69 5.67 -8.99
CA PHE A 221 12.61 6.48 -9.53
C PHE A 221 13.16 7.45 -10.56
N ALA A 222 12.68 7.37 -11.80
CA ALA A 222 13.18 8.20 -12.89
C ALA A 222 12.52 9.59 -12.91
N GLY A 223 13.29 10.62 -13.22
CA GLY A 223 12.78 11.96 -13.57
C GLY A 223 12.03 12.70 -12.45
N VAL A 224 12.42 12.48 -11.19
CA VAL A 224 11.83 13.21 -10.05
C VAL A 224 12.20 14.68 -10.15
N SER A 225 11.20 15.54 -10.26
CA SER A 225 11.36 16.96 -10.66
C SER A 225 11.07 17.97 -9.56
N LYS A 226 10.92 17.53 -8.31
CA LYS A 226 10.71 18.42 -7.17
C LYS A 226 11.57 18.03 -5.98
N SER A 227 11.95 19.00 -5.15
CA SER A 227 12.46 18.75 -3.80
C SER A 227 11.31 18.62 -2.80
N GLY A 228 11.54 18.22 -1.56
CA GLY A 228 10.51 18.12 -0.53
C GLY A 228 10.67 16.91 0.36
N GLN A 229 9.58 16.52 1.03
CA GLN A 229 9.56 15.30 1.81
C GLN A 229 9.20 14.11 0.93
N TYR A 230 9.79 12.96 1.21
CA TYR A 230 9.61 11.72 0.47
C TYR A 230 9.37 10.54 1.41
N VAL A 231 8.47 9.65 1.00
CA VAL A 231 8.21 8.37 1.64
C VAL A 231 8.27 7.28 0.59
N LEU A 232 9.08 6.26 0.85
CA LEU A 232 9.13 5.03 0.07
C LEU A 232 8.09 4.06 0.63
N ALA A 233 7.20 3.55 -0.21
CA ALA A 233 6.17 2.62 0.22
C ALA A 233 5.88 1.55 -0.84
N ARG A 234 5.47 0.37 -0.41
CA ARG A 234 4.83 -0.62 -1.28
C ARG A 234 3.35 -0.29 -1.33
N GLY A 235 2.79 -0.10 -2.53
CA GLY A 235 1.36 0.11 -2.75
C GLY A 235 0.75 -1.01 -3.59
N GLU A 236 -0.58 -1.11 -3.59
CA GLU A 236 -1.30 -1.97 -4.54
C GLU A 236 -1.17 -1.40 -5.96
N GLU A 237 -0.46 -2.12 -6.82
CA GLU A 237 -0.66 -2.01 -8.26
C GLU A 237 -1.37 -3.29 -8.71
N ALA A 238 -2.35 -3.15 -9.60
CA ALA A 238 -2.95 -4.30 -10.27
C ALA A 238 -1.83 -5.15 -10.88
N PRO A 239 -1.91 -6.50 -10.79
CA PRO A 239 -0.89 -7.36 -11.39
C PRO A 239 -0.64 -6.97 -12.84
N ALA A 240 0.61 -7.04 -13.29
CA ALA A 240 0.97 -6.72 -14.66
C ALA A 240 0.13 -7.57 -15.63
N VAL A 241 -0.74 -6.92 -16.41
CA VAL A 241 -1.58 -7.60 -17.39
C VAL A 241 -0.69 -8.03 -18.55
N ALA A 242 -0.29 -9.31 -18.57
CA ALA A 242 0.56 -9.88 -19.62
C ALA A 242 -0.11 -9.87 -21.02
N GLY A 243 -1.39 -9.48 -21.10
CA GLY A 243 -2.17 -9.45 -22.34
C GLY A 243 -2.53 -10.84 -22.87
N THR A 244 -2.49 -11.85 -22.01
CA THR A 244 -2.75 -13.25 -22.35
C THR A 244 -3.87 -13.81 -21.49
N ALA A 245 -4.77 -14.58 -22.09
CA ALA A 245 -5.82 -15.34 -21.40
C ALA A 245 -5.52 -16.85 -21.49
N LEU A 246 -6.08 -17.65 -20.58
CA LEU A 246 -6.07 -19.10 -20.72
C LEU A 246 -7.17 -19.51 -21.70
N ASP A 247 -6.81 -20.31 -22.72
CA ASP A 247 -7.72 -20.88 -23.71
C ASP A 247 -8.00 -22.34 -23.33
N PHE A 248 -9.28 -22.71 -23.32
CA PHE A 248 -9.76 -24.05 -22.98
C PHE A 248 -10.46 -24.62 -24.21
N ASP A 249 -10.07 -25.80 -24.65
CA ASP A 249 -10.50 -26.39 -25.92
C ASP A 249 -11.83 -27.15 -25.90
N GLY A 250 -12.49 -27.23 -24.74
CA GLY A 250 -13.74 -27.97 -24.56
C GLY A 250 -13.60 -29.49 -24.46
N THR A 251 -12.38 -30.01 -24.36
CA THR A 251 -12.09 -31.46 -24.37
C THR A 251 -11.37 -31.94 -23.12
N ASP A 252 -10.25 -31.33 -22.74
CA ASP A 252 -9.44 -31.81 -21.61
C ASP A 252 -8.73 -30.70 -20.80
N ASP A 253 -8.87 -29.43 -21.18
CA ASP A 253 -8.25 -28.31 -20.49
C ASP A 253 -8.96 -27.94 -19.18
N PHE A 254 -8.21 -27.83 -18.08
CA PHE A 254 -8.67 -27.26 -16.82
C PHE A 254 -7.52 -26.81 -15.91
N VAL A 255 -7.81 -25.92 -14.97
CA VAL A 255 -6.89 -25.46 -13.93
C VAL A 255 -7.40 -25.92 -12.57
N ARG A 256 -6.48 -26.30 -11.68
CA ARG A 256 -6.76 -26.58 -10.26
C ARG A 256 -6.22 -25.45 -9.38
N ALA A 257 -6.99 -25.07 -8.37
CA ALA A 257 -6.60 -24.09 -7.36
C ALA A 257 -6.43 -24.79 -5.99
N PRO A 258 -5.25 -25.40 -5.73
CA PRO A 258 -5.04 -26.18 -4.52
C PRO A 258 -5.08 -25.31 -3.26
N GLY A 259 -5.75 -25.81 -2.23
CA GLY A 259 -5.86 -25.15 -0.92
C GLY A 259 -6.77 -23.92 -0.89
N LEU A 260 -7.48 -23.61 -1.99
CA LEU A 260 -8.51 -22.58 -1.98
C LEU A 260 -9.72 -23.07 -1.19
N VAL A 261 -10.12 -22.32 -0.16
CA VAL A 261 -11.30 -22.58 0.67
C VAL A 261 -12.12 -21.30 0.74
N LEU A 262 -13.41 -21.37 0.40
CA LEU A 262 -14.28 -20.19 0.40
C LEU A 262 -15.26 -20.17 1.58
N PRO A 263 -15.52 -19.01 2.19
CA PRO A 263 -16.58 -18.86 3.18
C PRO A 263 -17.97 -18.97 2.54
N ASN A 264 -19.02 -19.06 3.36
CA ASN A 264 -20.42 -19.10 2.91
C ASN A 264 -20.93 -17.81 2.24
N THR A 265 -20.21 -16.69 2.40
CA THR A 265 -20.47 -15.42 1.72
C THR A 265 -19.25 -15.02 0.91
N PHE A 266 -19.39 -14.94 -0.41
CA PHE A 266 -18.28 -14.71 -1.31
C PHE A 266 -18.74 -14.10 -2.64
N THR A 267 -17.79 -13.59 -3.41
CA THR A 267 -18.00 -13.14 -4.79
C THR A 267 -16.96 -13.76 -5.70
N ILE A 268 -17.38 -14.27 -6.86
CA ILE A 268 -16.49 -14.72 -7.94
C ILE A 268 -16.76 -13.84 -9.16
N GLU A 269 -15.72 -13.29 -9.78
CA GLU A 269 -15.83 -12.54 -11.03
C GLU A 269 -14.71 -12.91 -12.00
N MET A 270 -14.97 -12.80 -13.30
CA MET A 270 -14.01 -13.17 -14.35
C MET A 270 -14.32 -12.46 -15.66
N TRP A 271 -13.30 -12.26 -16.49
CA TRP A 271 -13.50 -12.10 -17.94
C TRP A 271 -13.58 -13.50 -18.56
N ILE A 272 -14.59 -13.73 -19.40
CA ILE A 272 -14.83 -15.01 -20.06
C ILE A 272 -15.25 -14.79 -21.51
N ASN A 273 -14.82 -15.66 -22.40
CA ASN A 273 -15.24 -15.68 -23.80
C ASN A 273 -15.62 -17.11 -24.22
N PRO A 274 -16.84 -17.58 -23.88
CA PRO A 274 -17.30 -18.89 -24.31
C PRO A 274 -17.37 -18.94 -25.83
N GLN A 275 -16.68 -19.89 -26.44
CA GLN A 275 -16.73 -20.12 -27.89
C GLN A 275 -17.90 -21.05 -28.27
N SER A 276 -18.35 -21.88 -27.33
CA SER A 276 -19.52 -22.75 -27.48
C SER A 276 -20.62 -22.43 -26.47
N GLY A 277 -21.86 -22.37 -26.96
CA GLY A 277 -23.07 -22.21 -26.16
C GLY A 277 -23.80 -23.53 -25.91
N THR A 278 -23.11 -24.67 -26.02
CA THR A 278 -23.67 -26.01 -25.76
C THR A 278 -23.88 -26.23 -24.26
N ASP A 279 -24.71 -27.23 -23.92
CA ASP A 279 -24.89 -27.61 -22.51
C ASP A 279 -23.71 -28.46 -22.05
N GLY A 280 -23.41 -28.45 -20.75
CA GLY A 280 -22.28 -29.17 -20.21
C GLY A 280 -20.97 -28.40 -20.41
N ARG A 281 -20.91 -27.14 -19.96
CA ARG A 281 -19.68 -26.32 -19.97
C ARG A 281 -19.47 -25.71 -18.60
N ALA A 282 -18.55 -26.24 -17.80
CA ALA A 282 -18.24 -25.70 -16.48
C ALA A 282 -17.17 -24.63 -16.54
N PHE A 283 -17.47 -23.45 -15.99
CA PHE A 283 -16.50 -22.35 -15.92
C PHE A 283 -15.68 -22.46 -14.64
N ILE A 284 -16.36 -22.62 -13.51
CA ILE A 284 -15.74 -22.78 -12.19
C ILE A 284 -16.57 -23.79 -11.40
N ALA A 285 -15.91 -24.74 -10.74
CA ALA A 285 -16.58 -25.75 -9.94
C ALA A 285 -15.81 -26.12 -8.67
N LYS A 286 -16.54 -26.69 -7.72
CA LYS A 286 -16.04 -27.31 -6.50
C LYS A 286 -16.90 -28.52 -6.18
N ASP A 287 -16.24 -29.60 -5.79
CA ASP A 287 -16.84 -30.89 -5.50
C ASP A 287 -16.57 -31.32 -4.04
N THR A 288 -17.46 -32.12 -3.47
CA THR A 288 -17.34 -32.80 -2.17
C THR A 288 -16.38 -34.00 -2.21
N GLY A 289 -16.21 -34.66 -3.36
CA GLY A 289 -15.43 -35.91 -3.47
C GLY A 289 -16.11 -37.16 -2.88
N ASP A 290 -17.37 -37.08 -2.44
CA ASP A 290 -18.10 -38.18 -1.78
C ASP A 290 -18.87 -39.09 -2.76
N ASN A 291 -18.49 -40.37 -2.86
CA ASN A 291 -19.08 -41.38 -3.76
C ASN A 291 -20.48 -41.94 -3.36
N GLY A 292 -21.28 -41.18 -2.60
CA GLY A 292 -22.43 -41.72 -1.85
C GLY A 292 -23.62 -42.26 -2.66
N SER A 293 -23.74 -42.00 -3.96
CA SER A 293 -24.98 -42.24 -4.71
C SER A 293 -24.86 -43.19 -5.92
N GLY A 294 -23.69 -43.80 -6.15
CA GLY A 294 -23.47 -44.67 -7.32
C GLY A 294 -23.31 -43.92 -8.65
N TYR A 295 -23.41 -42.58 -8.63
CA TYR A 295 -23.02 -41.66 -9.70
C TYR A 295 -22.23 -40.50 -9.09
N GLY A 296 -20.92 -40.69 -8.90
CA GLY A 296 -19.98 -39.59 -8.61
C GLY A 296 -20.24 -38.80 -7.33
N SER A 297 -19.43 -37.76 -7.16
CA SER A 297 -19.42 -36.85 -6.03
C SER A 297 -20.37 -35.66 -6.22
N GLU A 298 -20.88 -35.07 -5.13
CA GLU A 298 -21.84 -33.97 -5.21
C GLU A 298 -21.12 -32.62 -5.43
N ASP A 299 -21.55 -31.85 -6.44
CA ASP A 299 -21.08 -30.48 -6.66
C ASP A 299 -21.42 -29.60 -5.43
N LEU A 300 -20.40 -29.10 -4.73
CA LEU A 300 -20.56 -28.04 -3.75
C LEU A 300 -21.02 -26.76 -4.44
N PHE A 301 -20.39 -26.45 -5.58
CA PHE A 301 -20.65 -25.25 -6.36
C PHE A 301 -20.30 -25.45 -7.83
N ASN A 302 -21.08 -24.85 -8.73
CA ASN A 302 -20.78 -24.84 -10.16
C ASN A 302 -21.35 -23.58 -10.83
N ILE A 303 -20.53 -22.91 -11.66
CA ILE A 303 -20.98 -21.89 -12.62
C ILE A 303 -20.73 -22.47 -14.00
N GLY A 304 -21.73 -22.44 -14.87
CA GLY A 304 -21.55 -22.91 -16.24
C GLY A 304 -22.81 -22.90 -17.09
N PHE A 305 -22.69 -23.45 -18.30
CA PHE A 305 -23.83 -23.68 -19.18
C PHE A 305 -24.43 -25.06 -18.95
N TYR A 306 -25.62 -25.05 -18.34
CA TYR A 306 -26.37 -26.23 -17.96
C TYR A 306 -27.86 -25.96 -18.01
N ASP A 307 -28.66 -27.01 -18.22
CA ASP A 307 -30.11 -26.90 -18.23
C ASP A 307 -30.62 -25.90 -19.29
N GLY A 308 -29.87 -25.72 -20.38
CA GLY A 308 -30.19 -24.75 -21.43
C GLY A 308 -29.96 -23.28 -21.04
N SER A 309 -29.28 -23.01 -19.93
CA SER A 309 -29.11 -21.68 -19.31
C SER A 309 -27.67 -21.45 -18.85
N LEU A 310 -27.32 -20.20 -18.56
CA LEU A 310 -26.28 -19.94 -17.55
C LEU A 310 -26.84 -20.40 -16.20
N ARG A 311 -26.10 -21.22 -15.46
CA ARG A 311 -26.52 -21.79 -14.18
C ARG A 311 -25.49 -21.47 -13.11
N VAL A 312 -25.99 -21.13 -11.92
CA VAL A 312 -25.23 -21.20 -10.67
C VAL A 312 -25.84 -22.33 -9.83
N PHE A 313 -25.03 -23.30 -9.44
CA PHE A 313 -25.40 -24.43 -8.60
C PHE A 313 -24.73 -24.30 -7.24
N LEU A 314 -25.44 -24.67 -6.18
CA LEU A 314 -24.98 -24.63 -4.79
C LEU A 314 -25.68 -25.76 -4.01
N ARG A 315 -24.94 -26.78 -3.56
CA ARG A 315 -25.43 -27.94 -2.77
C ARG A 315 -26.82 -28.44 -3.22
N ASN A 316 -26.95 -28.93 -4.45
CA ASN A 316 -28.21 -29.46 -5.00
C ASN A 316 -29.33 -28.44 -5.27
N LYS A 317 -29.06 -27.14 -5.11
CA LYS A 317 -29.94 -26.05 -5.54
C LYS A 317 -29.32 -25.35 -6.74
N LYS A 318 -30.16 -24.74 -7.58
CA LYS A 318 -29.71 -24.00 -8.76
C LYS A 318 -30.49 -22.72 -8.99
N LEU A 319 -29.79 -21.71 -9.50
CA LEU A 319 -30.34 -20.50 -10.08
C LEU A 319 -30.05 -20.51 -11.58
N LEU A 320 -31.10 -20.46 -12.40
CA LEU A 320 -30.97 -20.25 -13.85
C LEU A 320 -30.89 -18.74 -14.11
N ALA A 321 -29.77 -18.30 -14.66
CA ALA A 321 -29.41 -16.89 -14.82
C ALA A 321 -29.60 -16.36 -16.25
N GLY A 322 -30.46 -17.00 -17.04
CA GLY A 322 -30.79 -16.57 -18.40
C GLY A 322 -29.96 -17.26 -19.48
N PRO A 323 -30.04 -16.80 -20.74
CA PRO A 323 -29.53 -17.55 -21.88
C PRO A 323 -28.01 -17.76 -21.83
N ARG A 324 -27.59 -18.88 -22.41
CA ARG A 324 -26.19 -19.15 -22.74
C ARG A 324 -25.75 -18.18 -23.83
N VAL A 325 -24.71 -17.39 -23.55
CA VAL A 325 -24.20 -16.35 -24.45
C VAL A 325 -22.73 -16.62 -24.72
N THR A 326 -22.38 -16.79 -25.99
CA THR A 326 -21.00 -16.86 -26.45
C THR A 326 -20.41 -15.47 -26.66
N GLY A 327 -19.09 -15.39 -26.78
CA GLY A 327 -18.38 -14.11 -26.93
C GLY A 327 -17.91 -13.51 -25.61
N GLN A 328 -17.06 -12.48 -25.73
CA GLN A 328 -16.43 -11.82 -24.60
C GLN A 328 -17.45 -11.14 -23.68
N GLN A 329 -17.36 -11.44 -22.40
CA GLN A 329 -18.20 -10.86 -21.36
C GLN A 329 -17.47 -10.88 -20.02
N HIS A 330 -17.83 -9.95 -19.15
CA HIS A 330 -17.50 -10.02 -17.73
C HIS A 330 -18.66 -10.69 -17.00
N LEU A 331 -18.36 -11.66 -16.16
CA LEU A 331 -19.33 -12.38 -15.35
C LEU A 331 -18.99 -12.19 -13.87
N ALA A 332 -19.98 -11.90 -13.03
CA ALA A 332 -19.83 -11.92 -11.58
C ALA A 332 -20.99 -12.67 -10.92
N VAL A 333 -20.67 -13.51 -9.93
CA VAL A 333 -21.61 -14.26 -9.11
C VAL A 333 -21.36 -13.88 -7.65
N VAL A 334 -22.34 -13.25 -7.04
CA VAL A 334 -22.33 -12.82 -5.63
C VAL A 334 -23.19 -13.79 -4.84
N VAL A 335 -22.60 -14.43 -3.83
CA VAL A 335 -23.29 -15.34 -2.91
C VAL A 335 -23.26 -14.73 -1.52
N GLN A 336 -24.42 -14.38 -0.99
CA GLN A 336 -24.56 -13.82 0.34
C GLN A 336 -25.37 -14.76 1.23
N GLN A 337 -24.75 -15.29 2.28
CA GLN A 337 -25.43 -16.15 3.24
C GLN A 337 -26.51 -15.36 3.99
N THR A 338 -27.71 -15.93 4.08
CA THR A 338 -28.85 -15.47 4.87
C THR A 338 -29.39 -16.63 5.71
N GLY A 339 -28.83 -16.80 6.91
CA GLY A 339 -29.13 -17.95 7.78
C GLY A 339 -28.62 -19.26 7.15
N THR A 340 -29.52 -20.21 6.86
CA THR A 340 -29.21 -21.49 6.19
C THR A 340 -29.45 -21.44 4.67
N SER A 341 -29.69 -20.25 4.12
CA SER A 341 -29.89 -20.01 2.69
C SER A 341 -28.80 -19.06 2.17
N SER A 342 -28.72 -18.92 0.86
CA SER A 342 -27.85 -17.94 0.20
C SER A 342 -28.65 -17.14 -0.82
N LEU A 343 -28.57 -15.82 -0.74
CA LEU A 343 -29.00 -14.92 -1.81
C LEU A 343 -27.90 -14.93 -2.88
N VAL A 344 -28.23 -15.42 -4.06
CA VAL A 344 -27.32 -15.49 -5.21
C VAL A 344 -27.74 -14.43 -6.21
N THR A 345 -26.80 -13.57 -6.60
CA THR A 345 -26.99 -12.53 -7.63
C THR A 345 -25.97 -12.73 -8.74
N VAL A 346 -26.42 -12.69 -9.99
CA VAL A 346 -25.57 -12.89 -11.17
C VAL A 346 -25.58 -11.64 -12.02
N TYR A 347 -24.38 -11.15 -12.37
CA TYR A 347 -24.16 -9.99 -13.20
C TYR A 347 -23.44 -10.40 -14.49
N ARG A 348 -23.86 -9.86 -15.63
CA ARG A 348 -23.13 -9.93 -16.90
C ARG A 348 -22.86 -8.52 -17.39
N ASN A 349 -21.60 -8.20 -17.67
CA ASN A 349 -21.14 -6.87 -18.09
C ASN A 349 -21.63 -5.76 -17.14
N GLY A 350 -21.58 -6.02 -15.83
CA GLY A 350 -22.03 -5.10 -14.79
C GLY A 350 -23.56 -4.96 -14.63
N VAL A 351 -24.36 -5.68 -15.41
CA VAL A 351 -25.83 -5.66 -15.30
C VAL A 351 -26.31 -6.91 -14.58
N GLN A 352 -27.15 -6.75 -13.55
CA GLN A 352 -27.79 -7.87 -12.87
C GLN A 352 -28.74 -8.60 -13.84
N ILE A 353 -28.46 -9.86 -14.14
CA ILE A 353 -29.27 -10.69 -15.06
C ILE A 353 -30.15 -11.71 -14.31
N ALA A 354 -29.82 -12.03 -13.06
CA ALA A 354 -30.65 -12.86 -12.20
C ALA A 354 -30.35 -12.62 -10.72
N GLN A 355 -31.34 -12.90 -9.89
CA GLN A 355 -31.20 -12.98 -8.44
C GLN A 355 -32.20 -14.00 -7.89
N GLY A 356 -31.77 -14.78 -6.90
CA GLY A 356 -32.65 -15.74 -6.24
C GLY A 356 -32.07 -16.21 -4.92
N THR A 357 -32.96 -16.66 -4.02
CA THR A 357 -32.54 -17.29 -2.77
C THR A 357 -32.50 -18.80 -2.96
N LEU A 358 -31.34 -19.40 -2.73
CA LEU A 358 -31.15 -20.85 -2.69
C LEU A 358 -31.18 -21.30 -1.23
N ALA A 359 -32.01 -22.29 -0.90
CA ALA A 359 -32.05 -22.89 0.43
C ALA A 359 -30.86 -23.86 0.64
N ALA A 360 -29.67 -23.30 0.55
CA ALA A 360 -28.36 -23.95 0.63
C ALA A 360 -27.30 -22.89 0.96
N VAL A 361 -26.20 -23.32 1.56
CA VAL A 361 -24.96 -22.57 1.76
C VAL A 361 -23.81 -23.38 1.15
N LEU A 362 -22.62 -22.80 0.99
CA LEU A 362 -21.50 -23.50 0.35
C LEU A 362 -20.96 -24.63 1.24
N ASP A 363 -20.70 -24.29 2.50
CA ASP A 363 -20.06 -25.12 3.52
C ASP A 363 -18.78 -25.79 2.99
N ASP A 364 -17.92 -25.01 2.32
CA ASP A 364 -16.60 -25.48 1.91
C ASP A 364 -15.70 -25.52 3.15
N ASP A 365 -15.41 -26.73 3.62
CA ASP A 365 -14.56 -27.00 4.77
C ASP A 365 -13.12 -27.34 4.35
N GLY A 366 -12.80 -27.20 3.06
CA GLY A 366 -11.51 -27.56 2.48
C GLY A 366 -11.29 -29.06 2.33
N SER A 367 -12.29 -29.90 2.64
CA SER A 367 -12.27 -31.32 2.30
C SER A 367 -12.70 -31.53 0.84
N GLY A 368 -12.31 -32.69 0.28
CA GLY A 368 -12.56 -33.03 -1.11
C GLY A 368 -11.54 -32.45 -2.11
N PRO A 369 -11.83 -32.53 -3.43
CA PRO A 369 -10.93 -32.07 -4.48
C PRO A 369 -10.74 -30.54 -4.53
N ASP A 370 -9.68 -30.09 -5.18
CA ASP A 370 -9.39 -28.67 -5.43
C ASP A 370 -10.55 -28.00 -6.20
N TRP A 371 -10.70 -26.69 -6.01
CA TRP A 371 -11.49 -25.86 -6.93
C TRP A 371 -10.93 -25.96 -8.34
N THR A 372 -11.81 -26.02 -9.34
CA THR A 372 -11.43 -26.08 -10.75
C THR A 372 -11.93 -24.90 -11.55
N PHE A 373 -11.13 -24.50 -12.53
CA PHE A 373 -11.53 -23.62 -13.63
C PHE A 373 -11.52 -24.41 -14.93
N GLY A 374 -12.64 -24.41 -15.65
CA GLY A 374 -12.78 -25.10 -16.93
C GLY A 374 -13.30 -26.54 -16.88
N GLN A 375 -13.61 -27.10 -15.70
CA GLN A 375 -14.15 -28.47 -15.57
C GLN A 375 -15.06 -28.58 -14.35
N ASN A 376 -16.15 -29.36 -14.47
CA ASN A 376 -17.06 -29.61 -13.35
C ASN A 376 -16.50 -30.64 -12.37
N TRP A 377 -16.08 -31.81 -12.87
CA TRP A 377 -15.83 -33.00 -12.05
C TRP A 377 -14.36 -33.43 -12.08
N VAL A 378 -13.78 -33.58 -10.89
CA VAL A 378 -12.42 -34.11 -10.71
C VAL A 378 -12.46 -35.41 -9.93
N PHE A 379 -13.01 -36.49 -10.49
CA PHE A 379 -12.70 -37.83 -9.95
C PHE A 379 -12.74 -38.97 -10.99
N GLN A 380 -11.60 -39.20 -11.65
CA GLN A 380 -10.99 -40.53 -11.86
C GLN A 380 -9.59 -40.52 -12.51
N ALA A 381 -8.89 -39.39 -12.60
CA ALA A 381 -7.55 -39.34 -13.21
C ALA A 381 -6.43 -40.04 -12.40
N LEU A 382 -6.68 -40.59 -11.21
CA LEU A 382 -5.63 -41.16 -10.35
C LEU A 382 -5.85 -42.61 -9.87
N ALA A 383 -6.85 -43.37 -10.34
CA ALA A 383 -6.99 -44.75 -9.85
C ALA A 383 -7.51 -45.87 -10.78
N LYS A 384 -8.13 -45.66 -11.96
CA LYS A 384 -8.52 -46.81 -12.81
C LYS A 384 -8.46 -46.53 -14.31
N ALA A 385 -7.97 -47.54 -15.02
CA ALA A 385 -8.04 -47.72 -16.47
C ALA A 385 -9.50 -47.77 -16.96
N GLN A 386 -10.10 -46.59 -17.14
CA GLN A 386 -11.33 -46.41 -17.90
C GLN A 386 -11.16 -45.14 -18.75
N ALA A 387 -11.59 -45.22 -20.01
CA ALA A 387 -11.47 -44.14 -21.00
C ALA A 387 -11.99 -42.82 -20.45
N ASP A 388 -11.41 -41.71 -20.94
CA ASP A 388 -11.67 -40.30 -20.63
C ASP A 388 -13.00 -40.00 -19.91
N PRO A 389 -13.02 -39.06 -18.95
CA PRO A 389 -14.28 -38.53 -18.44
C PRO A 389 -15.15 -38.18 -19.67
N PRO A 390 -16.39 -38.68 -19.76
CA PRO A 390 -17.21 -38.51 -20.96
C PRO A 390 -17.23 -37.02 -21.31
N ALA A 391 -16.92 -36.71 -22.58
CA ALA A 391 -16.60 -35.40 -23.17
C ALA A 391 -17.66 -34.28 -23.00
N GLY A 392 -18.13 -34.05 -21.78
CA GLY A 392 -19.42 -33.43 -21.50
C GLY A 392 -19.38 -32.23 -20.58
N ASP A 393 -18.25 -31.82 -20.00
CA ASP A 393 -18.23 -30.76 -18.98
C ASP A 393 -17.05 -29.79 -19.01
N PHE A 394 -16.18 -29.88 -20.03
CA PHE A 394 -15.05 -28.97 -20.17
C PHE A 394 -15.47 -27.64 -20.78
N PHE A 395 -14.88 -26.55 -20.30
CA PHE A 395 -15.11 -25.24 -20.89
C PHE A 395 -14.48 -25.14 -22.27
N ASP A 396 -15.19 -24.49 -23.18
CA ASP A 396 -14.74 -24.19 -24.55
C ASP A 396 -14.74 -22.67 -24.71
N GLY A 397 -13.55 -22.07 -24.61
CA GLY A 397 -13.33 -20.64 -24.68
C GLY A 397 -12.22 -20.13 -23.76
N THR A 398 -12.11 -18.81 -23.60
CA THR A 398 -11.04 -18.21 -22.79
C THR A 398 -11.51 -17.70 -21.44
N LEU A 399 -10.66 -17.80 -20.41
CA LEU A 399 -10.81 -17.16 -19.10
C LEU A 399 -9.62 -16.24 -18.82
N ASP A 400 -9.92 -15.09 -18.21
CA ASP A 400 -8.91 -14.15 -17.75
C ASP A 400 -9.41 -13.38 -16.52
N GLU A 401 -8.48 -12.80 -15.74
CA GLU A 401 -8.78 -11.88 -14.64
C GLU A 401 -9.80 -12.44 -13.62
N VAL A 402 -9.67 -13.74 -13.29
CA VAL A 402 -10.51 -14.42 -12.29
C VAL A 402 -10.18 -13.87 -10.90
N ARG A 403 -11.17 -13.27 -10.24
CA ARG A 403 -11.06 -12.68 -8.90
C ARG A 403 -12.08 -13.31 -7.98
N ILE A 404 -11.66 -13.64 -6.75
CA ILE A 404 -12.50 -14.25 -5.74
C ILE A 404 -12.37 -13.44 -4.44
N TRP A 405 -13.51 -13.10 -3.85
CA TRP A 405 -13.60 -12.26 -2.66
C TRP A 405 -14.31 -13.03 -1.55
N THR A 406 -13.86 -12.87 -0.31
CA THR A 406 -14.48 -13.44 0.90
C THR A 406 -15.69 -12.63 1.39
N THR A 407 -16.23 -11.76 0.55
CA THR A 407 -17.36 -10.87 0.83
C THR A 407 -18.32 -10.83 -0.34
N ALA A 408 -19.59 -10.49 -0.08
CA ALA A 408 -20.56 -10.17 -1.11
C ALA A 408 -20.36 -8.70 -1.55
N ARG A 409 -20.01 -8.48 -2.82
CA ARG A 409 -19.71 -7.16 -3.38
C ARG A 409 -20.83 -6.61 -4.25
#